data_AF-A0A352DZS7-F1
#
_entry.id   AF-A0A352DZS7-F1
#
_cell.length_a   1.000
_cell.length_b   1.000
_cell.length_c   1.000
_cell.angle_alpha   90.00
_cell.angle_beta   90.00
_cell.angle_gamma   90.00
#
_symmetry.space_group_name_H-M   'P 1'
#
loop_
_entity.id
_entity.type
_entity.pdbx_description
1 polymer ?
#
loop_
_entity_poly.entity_id
_entity_poly.type
_entity_poly.pdbx_seq_one_letter_code
_entity_poly.pdbx_strand_id
1 'polypeptide(L)'
;AGWNPGETSDETKSGAVFYLLAPADRRSPWEPVRLHHEPTVHRMHWVLAPDGVWELVVKPLHGRGNKDNAGAGSRVFAYRMPADPRAAWSLSLVSDFTHASHNFQPINWDDDPEHELLVGAKEGLFWLGRSTGTWRHRRLSEQWTGEVRDGRLPDGGRFVATIEPMHGHVAAVLTEPTGADDAWTRHELDTSLVDGHAVVVADILGTGSD
;
A
#
# COMPACT_ATOMS: atom_id res chain seq x y z
N ALA A 1 -20.72 3.33 1.03
CA ALA A 1 -19.35 3.53 1.52
C ALA A 1 -19.03 5.00 1.85
N GLY A 2 -19.69 6.00 1.23
CA GLY A 2 -19.60 7.41 1.70
C GLY A 2 -18.17 7.94 1.78
N TRP A 3 -17.29 7.49 0.87
CA TRP A 3 -15.89 7.92 0.89
C TRP A 3 -15.81 9.40 0.52
N ASN A 4 -15.14 10.18 1.37
CA ASN A 4 -14.95 11.60 1.19
C ASN A 4 -13.51 11.96 1.61
N PRO A 5 -12.58 12.14 0.66
CA PRO A 5 -11.18 12.40 0.98
C PRO A 5 -10.96 13.76 1.66
N GLY A 6 -11.93 14.69 1.57
CA GLY A 6 -11.88 15.98 2.27
C GLY A 6 -12.36 15.91 3.73
N GLU A 7 -13.07 14.84 4.13
CA GLU A 7 -13.49 14.64 5.51
C GLU A 7 -12.47 13.76 6.22
N THR A 8 -11.66 14.40 7.07
CA THR A 8 -10.55 13.75 7.80
C THR A 8 -10.77 13.73 9.31
N SER A 9 -11.91 14.21 9.79
CA SER A 9 -12.21 14.35 11.22
C SER A 9 -13.29 13.39 11.70
N ASP A 10 -14.31 13.14 10.87
CA ASP A 10 -15.48 12.32 11.19
C ASP A 10 -15.50 11.02 10.38
N GLU A 11 -15.17 9.92 11.04
CA GLU A 11 -15.16 8.58 10.47
C GLU A 11 -16.55 8.11 10.02
N THR A 12 -17.65 8.63 10.60
CA THR A 12 -18.99 8.26 10.15
C THR A 12 -19.36 8.88 8.79
N LYS A 13 -18.62 9.91 8.37
CA LYS A 13 -18.82 10.66 7.14
C LYS A 13 -17.71 10.43 6.10
N SER A 14 -16.77 9.53 6.38
CA SER A 14 -15.60 9.31 5.53
C SER A 14 -15.17 7.85 5.49
N GLY A 15 -15.70 7.13 4.50
CA GLY A 15 -15.31 5.75 4.21
C GLY A 15 -15.91 4.72 5.17
N ALA A 16 -15.58 3.45 4.89
CA ALA A 16 -15.90 2.31 5.73
C ALA A 16 -15.10 1.10 5.24
N VAL A 17 -14.85 0.14 6.15
CA VAL A 17 -14.25 -1.15 5.81
C VAL A 17 -15.22 -2.25 6.23
N PHE A 18 -15.45 -3.21 5.33
CA PHE A 18 -16.28 -4.37 5.60
C PHE A 18 -15.57 -5.64 5.12
N TYR A 19 -15.65 -6.69 5.92
CA TYR A 19 -15.40 -8.05 5.47
C TYR A 19 -16.73 -8.66 5.03
N LEU A 20 -16.75 -9.33 3.87
CA LEU A 20 -17.97 -9.95 3.35
C LEU A 20 -17.91 -11.46 3.57
N LEU A 21 -18.80 -11.96 4.42
CA LEU A 21 -18.97 -13.38 4.68
C LEU A 21 -19.74 -14.02 3.53
N ALA A 22 -19.05 -14.93 2.85
CA ALA A 22 -19.64 -15.60 1.73
C ALA A 22 -20.60 -16.71 2.18
N PRO A 23 -21.85 -16.71 1.69
CA PRO A 23 -22.79 -17.81 1.90
C PRO A 23 -22.39 -19.06 1.09
N ALA A 24 -23.06 -20.18 1.36
CA ALA A 24 -22.86 -21.42 0.61
C ALA A 24 -23.18 -21.25 -0.89
N ASP A 25 -24.32 -20.64 -1.24
CA ASP A 25 -24.60 -20.19 -2.61
C ASP A 25 -24.05 -18.78 -2.81
N ARG A 26 -22.93 -18.66 -3.53
CA ARG A 26 -22.20 -17.39 -3.77
C ARG A 26 -22.99 -16.33 -4.55
N ARG A 27 -24.16 -16.68 -5.10
CA ARG A 27 -25.09 -15.74 -5.75
C ARG A 27 -26.06 -15.09 -4.77
N SER A 28 -26.19 -15.63 -3.56
CA SER A 28 -26.97 -15.03 -2.48
C SER A 28 -26.24 -13.82 -1.90
N PRO A 29 -26.95 -12.87 -1.26
CA PRO A 29 -26.33 -11.73 -0.59
C PRO A 29 -25.26 -12.17 0.42
N TRP A 30 -24.10 -11.50 0.39
CA TRP A 30 -23.01 -11.74 1.33
C TRP A 30 -23.27 -10.93 2.60
N GLU A 31 -23.02 -11.52 3.76
CA GLU A 31 -23.21 -10.85 5.05
C GLU A 31 -22.03 -9.89 5.32
N PRO A 32 -22.28 -8.59 5.53
CA PRO A 32 -21.21 -7.64 5.81
C PRO A 32 -20.88 -7.62 7.32
N VAL A 33 -19.61 -7.85 7.64
CA VAL A 33 -19.03 -7.57 8.97
C VAL A 33 -18.32 -6.23 8.90
N ARG A 34 -18.81 -5.24 9.66
CA ARG A 34 -18.17 -3.94 9.78
C ARG A 34 -16.85 -4.09 10.54
N LEU A 35 -15.77 -3.55 9.97
CA LEU A 35 -14.47 -3.48 10.62
C LEU A 35 -14.17 -2.05 11.08
N HIS A 36 -13.08 -1.89 11.84
CA HIS A 36 -12.48 -0.59 12.11
C HIS A 36 -12.18 0.14 10.79
N HIS A 37 -12.25 1.47 10.79
CA HIS A 37 -11.74 2.26 9.69
C HIS A 37 -11.27 3.63 10.19
N GLU A 38 -10.25 4.18 9.54
CA GLU A 38 -9.87 5.58 9.68
C GLU A 38 -10.61 6.42 8.62
N PRO A 39 -10.80 7.74 8.81
CA PRO A 39 -11.26 8.61 7.73
C PRO A 39 -10.38 8.46 6.49
N THR A 40 -10.99 8.59 5.31
CA THR A 40 -10.29 8.53 4.02
C THR A 40 -9.63 7.19 3.67
N VAL A 41 -10.06 6.05 4.25
CA VAL A 41 -9.62 4.70 3.79
C VAL A 41 -9.65 4.62 2.26
N HIS A 42 -8.54 4.18 1.65
CA HIS A 42 -8.34 4.30 0.21
C HIS A 42 -7.81 3.03 -0.46
N ARG A 43 -6.92 2.28 0.20
CA ARG A 43 -6.35 1.02 -0.33
C ARG A 43 -6.27 -0.04 0.76
N MET A 44 -6.28 -1.30 0.34
CA MET A 44 -6.08 -2.43 1.25
C MET A 44 -5.49 -3.63 0.52
N HIS A 45 -4.67 -4.42 1.22
CA HIS A 45 -4.09 -5.66 0.72
C HIS A 45 -3.97 -6.69 1.84
N TRP A 46 -4.13 -7.96 1.48
CA TRP A 46 -3.78 -9.07 2.37
C TRP A 46 -2.26 -9.31 2.33
N VAL A 47 -1.67 -9.48 3.50
CA VAL A 47 -0.23 -9.75 3.68
C VAL A 47 -0.02 -10.91 4.65
N LEU A 48 1.06 -11.66 4.48
CA LEU A 48 1.42 -12.72 5.40
C LEU A 48 2.20 -12.13 6.59
N ALA A 49 1.88 -12.58 7.81
CA ALA A 49 2.61 -12.22 9.02
C ALA A 49 3.72 -13.24 9.34
N PRO A 50 4.69 -12.90 10.21
CA PRO A 50 5.79 -13.80 10.56
C PRO A 50 5.36 -15.15 11.16
N ASP A 51 4.14 -15.21 11.71
CA ASP A 51 3.55 -16.45 12.23
C ASP A 51 2.72 -17.23 11.19
N GLY A 52 2.82 -16.85 9.90
CA GLY A 52 2.15 -17.51 8.78
C GLY A 52 0.66 -17.21 8.66
N VAL A 53 0.15 -16.22 9.39
CA VAL A 53 -1.27 -15.84 9.34
C VAL A 53 -1.48 -14.59 8.50
N TRP A 54 -2.52 -14.61 7.66
CA TRP A 54 -2.88 -13.48 6.82
C TRP A 54 -3.50 -12.34 7.62
N GLU A 55 -3.06 -11.12 7.35
CA GLU A 55 -3.58 -9.87 7.90
C GLU A 55 -4.00 -8.93 6.78
N LEU A 56 -5.04 -8.14 7.00
CA LEU A 56 -5.50 -7.13 6.06
C LEU A 56 -4.86 -5.79 6.41
N VAL A 57 -3.91 -5.31 5.61
CA VAL A 57 -3.39 -3.95 5.74
C VAL A 57 -4.38 -2.99 5.12
N VAL A 58 -4.84 -2.00 5.88
CA VAL A 58 -5.77 -0.96 5.42
C VAL A 58 -5.10 0.40 5.54
N LYS A 59 -5.11 1.13 4.42
CA LYS A 59 -4.38 2.38 4.23
C LYS A 59 -5.33 3.55 3.88
N PRO A 60 -5.37 4.61 4.71
CA PRO A 60 -6.00 5.88 4.35
C PRO A 60 -5.19 6.70 3.34
N LEU A 61 -5.87 7.57 2.60
CA LEU A 61 -5.20 8.55 1.73
C LEU A 61 -4.56 9.68 2.55
N HIS A 62 -5.27 10.15 3.57
CA HIS A 62 -4.87 11.25 4.44
C HIS A 62 -5.01 10.86 5.91
N GLY A 63 -4.17 11.46 6.76
CA GLY A 63 -4.38 11.41 8.20
C GLY A 63 -5.41 12.42 8.68
N ARG A 64 -5.71 12.36 9.99
CA ARG A 64 -6.74 13.19 10.59
C ARG A 64 -6.33 14.66 10.64
N GLY A 65 -7.29 15.55 10.40
CA GLY A 65 -7.04 16.99 10.35
C GLY A 65 -6.22 17.45 9.15
N ASN A 66 -6.12 16.61 8.11
CA ASN A 66 -5.39 16.95 6.89
C ASN A 66 -5.99 18.20 6.22
N LYS A 67 -5.12 19.16 5.92
CA LYS A 67 -5.39 20.31 5.06
C LYS A 67 -4.20 20.49 4.12
N ASP A 68 -4.45 20.42 2.81
CA ASP A 68 -3.43 20.59 1.77
C ASP A 68 -2.21 19.66 1.94
N ASN A 69 -2.47 18.38 2.27
CA ASN A 69 -1.45 17.36 2.52
C ASN A 69 -0.52 17.68 3.71
N ALA A 70 -1.05 18.33 4.73
CA ALA A 70 -0.39 18.60 6.00
C ALA A 70 -1.33 18.30 7.17
N GLY A 71 -0.79 17.76 8.26
CA GLY A 71 -1.56 17.36 9.45
C GLY A 71 -0.90 16.20 10.17
N ALA A 72 -1.70 15.35 10.80
CA ALA A 72 -1.22 14.02 11.21
C ALA A 72 -1.04 13.14 9.97
N GLY A 73 -0.04 12.26 9.98
CA GLY A 73 0.12 11.27 8.91
C GLY A 73 -1.00 10.22 8.94
N SER A 74 -1.20 9.56 7.80
CA SER A 74 -2.22 8.51 7.66
C SER A 74 -1.87 7.30 8.52
N ARG A 75 -2.76 6.93 9.44
CA ARG A 75 -2.60 5.73 10.26
C ARG A 75 -2.94 4.49 9.44
N VAL A 76 -1.92 3.72 9.09
CA VAL A 76 -2.01 2.45 8.40
C VAL A 76 -2.02 1.34 9.44
N PHE A 77 -2.99 0.45 9.36
CA PHE A 77 -3.18 -0.62 10.34
C PHE A 77 -3.23 -1.97 9.63
N ALA A 78 -2.64 -3.00 10.24
CA ALA A 78 -2.82 -4.40 9.87
C ALA A 78 -3.90 -5.01 10.76
N TYR A 79 -4.92 -5.59 10.13
CA TYR A 79 -6.11 -6.12 10.80
C TYR A 79 -5.97 -7.64 10.81
N ARG A 80 -5.95 -8.23 12.00
CA ARG A 80 -5.86 -9.67 12.16
C ARG A 80 -7.24 -10.25 12.42
N MET A 81 -7.65 -11.13 11.50
CA MET A 81 -8.94 -11.78 11.56
C MET A 81 -8.96 -12.83 12.68
N PRO A 82 -9.92 -12.77 13.61
CA PRO A 82 -10.11 -13.81 14.63
C PRO A 82 -10.74 -15.07 14.01
N ALA A 83 -10.76 -16.16 14.78
CA ALA A 83 -11.33 -17.43 14.32
C ALA A 83 -12.81 -17.33 13.93
N ASP A 84 -13.61 -16.57 14.69
CA ASP A 84 -14.93 -16.13 14.25
C ASP A 84 -14.82 -14.76 13.56
N PRO A 85 -14.92 -14.67 12.24
CA PRO A 85 -14.74 -13.42 11.51
C PRO A 85 -15.75 -12.32 11.88
N ARG A 86 -16.83 -12.64 12.60
CA ARG A 86 -17.80 -11.67 13.15
C ARG A 86 -17.33 -11.01 14.44
N ALA A 87 -16.37 -11.60 15.15
CA ALA A 87 -15.78 -11.02 16.34
C ALA A 87 -14.89 -9.81 15.97
N ALA A 88 -14.49 -9.01 16.95
CA ALA A 88 -13.63 -7.85 16.73
C ALA A 88 -12.24 -8.28 16.22
N TRP A 89 -11.79 -7.67 15.13
CA TRP A 89 -10.45 -7.90 14.58
C TRP A 89 -9.43 -7.06 15.36
N SER A 90 -8.30 -7.67 15.72
CA SER A 90 -7.24 -6.93 16.40
C SER A 90 -6.44 -6.11 15.40
N LEU A 91 -5.99 -4.92 15.83
CA LEU A 91 -5.26 -3.98 14.98
C LEU A 91 -3.82 -3.83 15.48
N SER A 92 -2.86 -3.78 14.56
CA SER A 92 -1.49 -3.33 14.84
C SER A 92 -1.12 -2.18 13.92
N LEU A 93 -0.45 -1.16 14.45
CA LEU A 93 -0.02 0.01 13.68
C LEU A 93 1.15 -0.38 12.77
N VAL A 94 1.01 -0.09 11.47
CA VAL A 94 2.05 -0.28 10.45
C VAL A 94 2.86 1.00 10.28
N SER A 95 2.18 2.14 10.14
CA SER A 95 2.80 3.46 10.03
C SER A 95 1.78 4.58 10.28
N ASP A 96 2.26 5.78 10.59
CA ASP A 96 1.44 6.98 10.84
C ASP A 96 2.10 8.30 10.39
N PHE A 97 3.12 8.21 9.53
CA PHE A 97 3.99 9.35 9.18
C PHE A 97 3.79 9.91 7.77
N THR A 98 3.00 9.23 6.91
CA THR A 98 2.88 9.58 5.48
C THR A 98 1.66 10.45 5.17
N HIS A 99 1.76 11.27 4.12
CA HIS A 99 0.66 12.09 3.59
C HIS A 99 0.42 11.82 2.11
N ALA A 100 -0.82 12.07 1.65
CA ALA A 100 -1.25 11.82 0.27
C ALA A 100 -0.78 10.44 -0.23
N SER A 101 -0.93 9.42 0.64
CA SER A 101 -0.39 8.09 0.39
C SER A 101 -1.39 7.33 -0.46
N HIS A 102 -1.18 7.35 -1.79
CA HIS A 102 -2.19 6.89 -2.73
C HIS A 102 -2.18 5.36 -2.91
N ASN A 103 -1.07 4.74 -3.31
CA ASN A 103 -1.00 3.28 -3.45
C ASN A 103 0.11 2.62 -2.60
N PHE A 104 0.01 1.31 -2.43
CA PHE A 104 1.05 0.47 -1.84
C PHE A 104 1.03 -0.92 -2.48
N GLN A 105 2.11 -1.68 -2.34
CA GLN A 105 2.29 -2.99 -2.95
C GLN A 105 2.90 -3.93 -1.90
N PRO A 106 2.23 -5.05 -1.55
CA PRO A 106 2.89 -6.14 -0.84
C PRO A 106 4.00 -6.74 -1.69
N ILE A 107 5.13 -7.02 -1.06
CA ILE A 107 6.28 -7.65 -1.68
C ILE A 107 6.80 -8.75 -0.75
N ASN A 108 7.64 -9.63 -1.27
CA ASN A 108 8.46 -10.52 -0.47
C ASN A 108 9.82 -10.56 -1.16
N TRP A 109 10.73 -9.71 -0.69
CA TRP A 109 11.96 -9.47 -1.41
C TRP A 109 13.09 -10.41 -1.00
N ASP A 110 13.13 -10.87 0.24
CA ASP A 110 14.15 -11.76 0.79
C ASP A 110 13.70 -13.23 0.93
N ASP A 111 12.53 -13.56 0.36
CA ASP A 111 11.92 -14.89 0.39
C ASP A 111 11.72 -15.43 1.82
N ASP A 112 11.49 -14.52 2.78
CA ASP A 112 11.13 -14.87 4.15
C ASP A 112 9.61 -15.17 4.27
N PRO A 113 9.12 -15.68 5.42
CA PRO A 113 7.71 -16.07 5.53
C PRO A 113 6.72 -14.90 5.49
N GLU A 114 7.10 -13.70 5.91
CA GLU A 114 6.20 -12.56 5.92
C GLU A 114 6.24 -11.79 4.60
N HIS A 115 5.35 -10.81 4.48
CA HIS A 115 5.44 -9.85 3.40
C HIS A 115 5.86 -8.48 3.95
N GLU A 116 6.62 -7.77 3.15
CA GLU A 116 6.91 -6.35 3.30
C GLU A 116 5.96 -5.53 2.43
N LEU A 117 6.08 -4.21 2.53
CA LEU A 117 5.29 -3.27 1.74
C LEU A 117 6.20 -2.25 1.06
N LEU A 118 5.91 -1.96 -0.20
CA LEU A 118 6.29 -0.70 -0.83
C LEU A 118 5.16 0.30 -0.69
N VAL A 119 5.42 1.47 -0.11
CA VAL A 119 4.42 2.52 0.14
C VAL A 119 4.86 3.80 -0.56
N GLY A 120 4.03 4.25 -1.52
CA GLY A 120 4.15 5.58 -2.12
C GLY A 120 3.41 6.63 -1.28
N ALA A 121 4.05 7.78 -1.08
CA ALA A 121 3.49 8.93 -0.38
C ALA A 121 4.13 10.24 -0.85
N LYS A 122 3.63 11.36 -0.30
CA LYS A 122 4.22 12.69 -0.49
C LYS A 122 5.69 12.76 -0.07
N GLU A 123 6.04 12.05 0.98
CA GLU A 123 7.39 12.02 1.55
C GLU A 123 8.38 11.17 0.76
N GLY A 124 7.90 10.36 -0.20
CA GLY A 124 8.75 9.47 -0.95
C GLY A 124 8.14 8.11 -1.27
N LEU A 125 9.03 7.20 -1.66
CA LEU A 125 8.80 5.76 -1.73
C LEU A 125 9.49 5.08 -0.56
N PHE A 126 8.77 4.22 0.15
CA PHE A 126 9.28 3.53 1.34
C PHE A 126 9.13 2.01 1.20
N TRP A 127 10.16 1.29 1.65
CA TRP A 127 10.05 -0.11 2.03
C TRP A 127 9.66 -0.20 3.51
N LEU A 128 8.70 -1.05 3.87
CA LEU A 128 8.30 -1.33 5.25
C LEU A 128 8.30 -2.84 5.51
N GLY A 129 9.02 -3.29 6.53
CA GLY A 129 9.09 -4.71 6.92
C GLY A 129 9.06 -4.91 8.43
N ARG A 130 8.84 -6.14 8.90
CA ARG A 130 8.63 -6.42 10.33
C ARG A 130 9.25 -7.72 10.85
N SER A 131 10.36 -8.19 10.28
CA SER A 131 11.02 -9.45 10.67
C SER A 131 11.52 -9.51 12.11
N THR A 132 11.55 -8.37 12.81
CA THR A 132 11.85 -8.30 14.25
C THR A 132 10.60 -8.25 15.14
N GLY A 133 9.40 -8.48 14.57
CA GLY A 133 8.10 -8.33 15.22
C GLY A 133 7.59 -6.90 15.32
N THR A 134 8.36 -5.90 14.90
CA THR A 134 7.97 -4.48 14.85
C THR A 134 8.20 -3.93 13.45
N TRP A 135 7.23 -3.16 12.94
CA TRP A 135 7.34 -2.47 11.67
C TRP A 135 8.48 -1.46 11.68
N ARG A 136 9.32 -1.54 10.65
CA ARG A 136 10.41 -0.60 10.35
C ARG A 136 10.23 -0.11 8.93
N HIS A 137 10.87 1.01 8.61
CA HIS A 137 10.84 1.56 7.26
C HIS A 137 12.23 1.99 6.80
N ARG A 138 12.44 1.96 5.49
CA ARG A 138 13.57 2.58 4.79
C ARG A 138 13.03 3.37 3.62
N ARG A 139 13.47 4.62 3.46
CA ARG A 139 13.11 5.43 2.30
C ARG A 139 13.99 5.05 1.12
N LEU A 140 13.38 4.71 -0.01
CA LEU A 140 14.05 4.34 -1.25
C LEU A 140 14.22 5.54 -2.20
N SER A 141 13.30 6.50 -2.13
CA SER A 141 13.33 7.73 -2.92
C SER A 141 12.60 8.86 -2.20
N GLU A 142 13.00 10.10 -2.47
CA GLU A 142 12.31 11.30 -1.98
C GLU A 142 11.21 11.79 -2.92
N GLN A 143 11.04 11.15 -4.08
CA GLN A 143 10.01 11.53 -5.04
C GLN A 143 8.61 11.21 -4.51
N TRP A 144 7.72 12.20 -4.55
CA TRP A 144 6.32 11.98 -4.23
C TRP A 144 5.79 10.88 -5.17
N THR A 145 5.42 9.75 -4.60
CA THR A 145 4.99 8.57 -5.36
C THR A 145 3.50 8.33 -5.16
N GLY A 146 2.74 8.33 -6.25
CA GLY A 146 1.31 8.04 -6.26
C GLY A 146 1.01 6.56 -6.44
N GLU A 147 1.62 5.97 -7.48
CA GLU A 147 1.46 4.56 -7.83
C GLU A 147 2.80 3.84 -7.68
N VAL A 148 2.74 2.55 -7.31
CA VAL A 148 3.93 1.75 -7.05
C VAL A 148 3.67 0.27 -7.36
N ARG A 149 4.55 -0.36 -8.14
CA ARG A 149 4.61 -1.82 -8.37
C ARG A 149 6.06 -2.24 -8.51
N ASP A 150 6.43 -3.39 -7.96
CA ASP A 150 7.75 -3.99 -8.17
C ASP A 150 7.73 -4.98 -9.32
N GLY A 151 8.92 -5.29 -9.85
CA GLY A 151 9.13 -6.33 -10.85
C GLY A 151 10.60 -6.72 -10.98
N ARG A 152 10.85 -7.66 -11.89
CA ARG A 152 12.18 -8.20 -12.19
C ARG A 152 12.61 -7.91 -13.62
N LEU A 153 13.83 -7.39 -13.77
CA LEU A 153 14.52 -7.27 -15.05
C LEU A 153 15.04 -8.64 -15.54
N PRO A 154 15.42 -8.77 -16.83
CA PRO A 154 15.95 -10.03 -17.38
C PRO A 154 17.21 -10.57 -16.70
N ASP A 155 17.99 -9.72 -16.03
CA ASP A 155 19.17 -10.11 -15.25
C ASP A 155 18.84 -10.49 -13.80
N GLY A 156 17.56 -10.48 -13.43
CA GLY A 156 17.06 -10.74 -12.08
C GLY A 156 17.09 -9.52 -11.16
N GLY A 157 17.61 -8.38 -11.61
CA GLY A 157 17.61 -7.13 -10.85
C GLY A 157 16.18 -6.66 -10.57
N ARG A 158 15.94 -6.12 -9.37
CA ARG A 158 14.62 -5.55 -9.06
C ARG A 158 14.49 -4.16 -9.66
N PHE A 159 13.26 -3.84 -10.00
CA PHE A 159 12.84 -2.48 -10.26
C PHE A 159 11.53 -2.17 -9.58
N VAL A 160 11.25 -0.88 -9.41
CA VAL A 160 9.98 -0.36 -8.94
C VAL A 160 9.47 0.64 -9.96
N ALA A 161 8.34 0.34 -10.59
CA ALA A 161 7.63 1.25 -11.48
C ALA A 161 6.73 2.18 -10.66
N THR A 162 6.74 3.47 -11.00
CA THR A 162 6.01 4.51 -10.30
C THR A 162 5.23 5.43 -11.24
N ILE A 163 4.15 6.01 -10.70
CA ILE A 163 3.56 7.25 -11.21
C ILE A 163 3.76 8.34 -10.18
N GLU A 164 4.29 9.47 -10.62
CA GLU A 164 4.76 10.55 -9.75
C GLU A 164 4.24 11.93 -10.26
N PRO A 165 3.74 12.80 -9.36
CA PRO A 165 3.26 12.54 -8.00
C PRO A 165 1.95 11.73 -7.96
N MET A 166 1.21 11.77 -6.85
CA MET A 166 -0.18 11.31 -6.81
C MET A 166 -1.01 11.98 -7.91
N HIS A 167 -1.70 11.19 -8.73
CA HIS A 167 -2.42 11.65 -9.93
C HIS A 167 -1.50 12.44 -10.87
N GLY A 168 -0.24 12.03 -10.92
CA GLY A 168 0.84 12.75 -11.58
C GLY A 168 0.91 12.53 -13.08
N HIS A 169 1.95 13.13 -13.66
CA HIS A 169 2.20 13.13 -15.10
C HIS A 169 3.48 12.36 -15.47
N VAL A 170 4.25 11.91 -14.48
CA VAL A 170 5.54 11.24 -14.71
C VAL A 170 5.40 9.75 -14.48
N ALA A 171 5.76 8.96 -15.48
CA ALA A 171 6.08 7.55 -15.33
C ALA A 171 7.59 7.41 -15.13
N ALA A 172 8.00 6.69 -14.09
CA ALA A 172 9.41 6.44 -13.80
C ALA A 172 9.63 5.00 -13.34
N VAL A 173 10.88 4.57 -13.39
CA VAL A 173 11.34 3.31 -12.82
C VAL A 173 12.52 3.58 -11.91
N LEU A 174 12.51 3.00 -10.72
CA LEU A 174 13.66 2.95 -9.83
C LEU A 174 14.29 1.57 -9.94
N THR A 175 15.60 1.53 -10.13
CA THR A 175 16.38 0.28 -10.23
C THR A 175 17.17 0.03 -8.96
N GLU A 176 17.18 -1.22 -8.52
CA GLU A 176 17.91 -1.66 -7.33
C GLU A 176 19.41 -1.41 -7.52
N PRO A 177 20.08 -0.83 -6.51
CA PRO A 177 21.51 -0.62 -6.60
C PRO A 177 22.28 -1.93 -6.39
N THR A 178 23.55 -1.95 -6.83
CA THR A 178 24.44 -3.10 -6.64
C THR A 178 24.99 -3.20 -5.21
N GLY A 179 25.23 -2.06 -4.55
CA GLY A 179 25.61 -1.99 -3.13
C GLY A 179 24.40 -1.92 -2.21
N ALA A 180 24.43 -2.63 -1.08
CA ALA A 180 23.31 -2.67 -0.14
C ALA A 180 22.95 -1.31 0.49
N ASP A 181 23.95 -0.41 0.59
CA ASP A 181 23.83 0.93 1.17
C ASP A 181 23.66 2.05 0.13
N ASP A 182 23.71 1.70 -1.16
CA ASP A 182 23.58 2.66 -2.24
C ASP A 182 22.11 3.09 -2.42
N ALA A 183 21.91 4.24 -3.05
CA ALA A 183 20.56 4.74 -3.35
C ALA A 183 19.99 4.05 -4.60
N TRP A 184 18.67 3.86 -4.62
CA TRP A 184 17.96 3.44 -5.83
C TRP A 184 18.13 4.48 -6.93
N THR A 185 18.38 4.02 -8.16
CA THR A 185 18.56 4.93 -9.30
C THR A 185 17.23 5.11 -10.04
N ARG A 186 16.73 6.35 -10.06
CA ARG A 186 15.50 6.72 -10.77
C ARG A 186 15.77 7.04 -12.23
N HIS A 187 14.96 6.47 -13.10
CA HIS A 187 14.91 6.70 -14.54
C HIS A 187 13.54 7.22 -14.90
N GLU A 188 13.49 8.41 -15.47
CA GLU A 188 12.25 8.97 -16.02
C GLU A 188 11.97 8.34 -17.38
N LEU A 189 10.74 7.89 -17.59
CA LEU A 189 10.32 7.21 -18.82
C LEU A 189 9.42 8.09 -19.68
N ASP A 190 8.46 8.77 -19.04
CA ASP A 190 7.48 9.63 -19.71
C ASP A 190 7.03 10.75 -18.76
N THR A 191 6.79 11.96 -19.29
CA THR A 191 6.31 13.13 -18.52
C THR A 191 5.04 13.75 -19.12
N SER A 192 4.35 13.03 -19.98
CA SER A 192 3.21 13.52 -20.77
C SER A 192 1.87 12.95 -20.29
N LEU A 193 1.88 12.10 -19.26
CA LEU A 193 0.65 11.55 -18.71
C LEU A 193 -0.24 12.68 -18.17
N VAL A 194 -1.55 12.46 -18.26
CA VAL A 194 -2.56 13.30 -17.62
C VAL A 194 -3.27 12.42 -16.61
N ASP A 195 -3.17 12.78 -15.33
CA ASP A 195 -3.79 12.09 -14.20
C ASP A 195 -3.48 10.59 -14.14
N GLY A 196 -2.20 10.21 -14.16
CA GLY A 196 -1.78 8.83 -14.01
C GLY A 196 -2.27 8.23 -12.68
N HIS A 197 -3.00 7.11 -12.76
CA HIS A 197 -3.80 6.61 -11.63
C HIS A 197 -3.63 5.11 -11.32
N ALA A 198 -2.86 4.39 -12.14
CA ALA A 198 -2.48 3.01 -11.89
C ALA A 198 -1.24 2.66 -12.71
N VAL A 199 -0.44 1.74 -12.17
CA VAL A 199 0.59 1.01 -12.91
C VAL A 199 0.45 -0.47 -12.58
N VAL A 200 0.76 -1.33 -13.55
CA VAL A 200 0.79 -2.79 -13.41
C VAL A 200 2.11 -3.26 -14.01
N VAL A 201 2.73 -4.21 -13.33
CA VAL A 201 3.98 -4.87 -13.73
C VAL A 201 3.68 -6.36 -13.76
N ALA A 202 4.06 -7.02 -14.85
CA ALA A 202 3.84 -8.44 -15.07
C ALA A 202 4.63 -8.90 -16.29
N ASP A 203 5.12 -10.16 -16.26
CA ASP A 203 5.62 -10.84 -17.45
C ASP A 203 4.48 -11.15 -18.45
N ILE A 204 4.09 -10.13 -19.22
CA ILE A 204 3.00 -10.20 -20.21
C ILE A 204 3.38 -11.12 -21.37
N LEU A 205 4.67 -11.21 -21.70
CA LEU A 205 5.16 -11.97 -22.86
C LEU A 205 5.58 -13.41 -22.51
N GLY A 206 5.69 -13.75 -21.23
CA GLY A 206 6.18 -15.04 -20.76
C GLY A 206 7.68 -15.24 -21.01
N THR A 207 8.47 -14.16 -20.99
CA THR A 207 9.90 -14.18 -21.29
C THR A 207 10.80 -14.34 -20.05
N GLY A 208 10.21 -14.43 -18.86
CA GLY A 208 10.93 -14.59 -17.59
C GLY A 208 11.36 -13.27 -16.95
N SER A 209 10.76 -12.15 -17.35
CA SER A 209 10.97 -10.82 -16.77
C SER A 209 9.67 -10.04 -16.87
N ASP A 210 9.44 -9.14 -15.91
CA ASP A 210 8.23 -8.30 -15.89
C ASP A 210 8.31 -7.06 -16.80
#